data_AF-A0A0A5HRN6-F1
#
_entry.id   AF-A0A0A5HRN6-F1
#
_cell.length_a   1.000
_cell.length_b   1.000
_cell.length_c   1.000
_cell.angle_alpha   90.00
_cell.angle_beta   90.00
_cell.angle_gamma   90.00
#
_symmetry.space_group_name_H-M   'P 1'
#
loop_
_entity.id
_entity.type
_entity.pdbx_description
1 polymer ?
#
loop_
_entity_poly.entity_id
_entity_poly.type
_entity_poly.pdbx_seq_one_letter_code
_entity_poly.pdbx_strand_id
1 'polypeptide(L)'
;MHQAFSSQELNTLWVTGTPNAKQKFELQMESSRHLIQAISEESQLISRLQQNVKETRTQWRELGAHCHDARYATNSVISDNYVKSNDALLASLSELLSKLATIQHRYRLELSTLMAVSNPPPDR
;
A
#
# COMPACT_ATOMS: atom_id res chain seq x y z
N MET A 1 1.69 18.23 13.22
CA MET A 1 3.11 18.34 12.83
C MET A 1 3.87 17.24 13.53
N HIS A 2 4.36 16.23 12.81
CA HIS A 2 5.34 15.27 13.34
C HIS A 2 6.73 15.83 13.02
N GLN A 3 7.42 16.37 14.01
CA GLN A 3 8.83 16.71 13.85
C GLN A 3 9.60 15.38 13.90
N ALA A 4 10.21 15.00 12.78
CA ALA A 4 11.05 13.80 12.74
C ALA A 4 12.34 14.09 13.50
N PHE A 5 12.67 13.26 14.50
CA PHE A 5 13.96 13.33 15.17
C PHE A 5 15.08 12.94 14.19
N SER A 6 16.20 13.65 14.24
CA SER A 6 17.42 13.25 13.58
C SER A 6 17.97 11.94 14.18
N SER A 7 18.78 11.20 13.42
CA SER A 7 19.43 9.98 13.91
C SER A 7 20.28 10.22 15.17
N GLN A 8 20.85 11.43 15.32
CA GLN A 8 21.67 11.83 16.46
C GLN A 8 20.83 12.09 17.71
N GLU A 9 19.65 12.69 17.55
CA GLU A 9 18.67 12.86 18.63
C GLU A 9 18.10 11.50 19.07
N LEU A 10 17.78 10.63 18.11
CA LEU A 10 17.32 9.26 18.41
C LEU A 10 18.38 8.46 19.15
N ASN A 11 19.66 8.55 18.75
CA ASN A 11 20.76 7.88 19.45
C ASN A 11 20.95 8.42 20.87
N THR A 12 20.92 9.74 21.03
CA THR A 12 20.98 10.37 22.36
C THR A 12 19.83 9.89 23.24
N LEU A 13 18.60 9.87 22.71
CA LEU A 13 17.41 9.37 23.42
C LEU A 13 17.50 7.87 23.75
N TRP A 14 18.14 7.06 22.92
CA TRP A 14 18.33 5.63 23.19
C TRP A 14 19.40 5.39 24.28
N VAL A 15 20.56 6.03 24.17
CA VAL A 15 21.69 5.85 25.10
C VAL A 15 21.35 6.42 26.48
N THR A 16 20.81 7.64 26.52
CA THR A 16 20.50 8.36 27.78
C THR A 16 19.07 8.11 28.28
N GLY A 17 18.27 7.38 27.51
CA GLY A 17 16.86 7.17 27.79
C GLY A 17 16.60 6.30 29.01
N THR A 18 15.51 6.60 29.70
CA THR A 18 14.96 5.73 30.74
C THR A 18 14.51 4.39 30.15
N PRO A 19 14.37 3.33 30.97
CA PRO A 19 13.82 2.05 30.50
C PRO A 19 12.47 2.20 29.77
N ASN A 20 11.62 3.12 30.23
CA ASN A 20 10.34 3.42 29.59
C ASN A 20 10.52 4.06 28.20
N ALA A 21 11.53 4.91 28.01
CA ALA A 21 11.84 5.44 26.68
C ALA A 21 12.29 4.33 25.73
N LYS A 22 13.18 3.42 26.17
CA LYS A 22 13.61 2.26 25.36
C LYS A 22 12.45 1.34 24.99
N GLN A 23 11.55 1.07 25.93
CA GLN A 23 10.34 0.30 25.67
C GLN A 23 9.44 0.95 24.60
N LYS A 24 9.32 2.29 24.57
CA LYS A 24 8.57 2.98 23.51
C LYS A 24 9.20 2.80 22.13
N PHE A 25 10.53 2.79 22.04
CA PHE A 25 11.23 2.50 20.78
C PHE A 25 10.95 1.07 20.30
N GLU A 26 10.99 0.09 21.21
CA GLU A 26 10.66 -1.30 20.90
C GLU A 26 9.22 -1.47 20.43
N LEU A 27 8.27 -0.84 21.12
CA LEU A 27 6.86 -0.81 20.72
C LEU A 27 6.67 -0.16 19.34
N GLN A 28 7.39 0.92 19.05
CA GLN A 28 7.33 1.58 17.75
C GLN A 28 7.89 0.68 16.65
N MET A 29 9.02 0.02 16.89
CA MET A 29 9.59 -0.96 15.95
C MET A 29 8.63 -2.11 15.66
N GLU A 30 7.99 -2.65 16.70
CA GLU A 30 7.03 -3.74 16.52
C GLU A 30 5.77 -3.29 15.78
N SER A 31 5.25 -2.10 16.11
CA SER A 31 4.16 -1.46 15.38
C SER A 31 4.50 -1.27 13.89
N SER A 32 5.70 -0.76 13.58
CA SER A 32 6.15 -0.61 12.20
C SER A 32 6.21 -1.96 11.47
N ARG A 33 6.69 -3.03 12.12
CA ARG A 33 6.71 -4.39 11.52
C ARG A 33 5.30 -4.89 11.21
N HIS A 34 4.39 -4.78 12.18
CA HIS A 34 2.99 -5.19 11.99
C HIS A 34 2.33 -4.42 10.84
N LEU A 35 2.54 -3.11 10.75
CA LEU A 35 1.97 -2.29 9.68
C LEU A 35 2.57 -2.61 8.32
N ILE A 36 3.88 -2.88 8.23
CA ILE A 36 4.52 -3.33 6.99
C ILE A 36 3.89 -4.64 6.50
N GLN A 37 3.66 -5.58 7.41
CA GLN A 37 3.05 -6.88 7.09
C GLN A 37 1.59 -6.71 6.66
N ALA A 38 0.77 -5.98 7.44
CA ALA A 38 -0.63 -5.73 7.12
C ALA A 38 -0.78 -5.04 5.75
N ILE A 39 0.05 -4.04 5.45
CA ILE A 39 0.05 -3.39 4.13
C ILE A 39 0.41 -4.38 3.02
N SER A 40 1.34 -5.31 3.27
CA SER A 40 1.70 -6.34 2.29
C SER A 40 0.53 -7.28 1.98
N GLU A 41 -0.17 -7.74 3.02
CA GLU A 41 -1.34 -8.63 2.90
C GLU A 41 -2.48 -7.93 2.14
N GLU A 42 -2.79 -6.69 2.51
CA GLU A 42 -3.81 -5.88 1.82
C GLU A 42 -3.44 -5.58 0.37
N SER A 43 -2.17 -5.26 0.10
CA SER A 43 -1.70 -5.02 -1.28
C SER A 43 -1.86 -6.26 -2.16
N GLN A 44 -1.67 -7.47 -1.61
CA GLN A 44 -1.91 -8.72 -2.34
C GLN A 44 -3.40 -8.95 -2.61
N LEU A 45 -4.28 -8.65 -1.66
CA LEU A 45 -5.73 -8.71 -1.85
C LEU A 45 -6.19 -7.74 -2.94
N ILE A 46 -5.74 -6.49 -2.88
CA ILE A 46 -6.06 -5.46 -3.88
C ILE A 46 -5.55 -5.87 -5.27
N SER A 47 -4.34 -6.45 -5.36
CA SER A 47 -3.79 -6.92 -6.64
C SER A 47 -4.65 -8.03 -7.27
N ARG A 48 -5.19 -8.95 -6.45
CA ARG A 48 -6.15 -9.98 -6.91
C ARG A 48 -7.46 -9.35 -7.37
N LEU A 49 -8.00 -8.39 -6.64
CA LEU A 49 -9.20 -7.66 -7.06
C LEU A 49 -8.98 -6.92 -8.38
N GLN A 50 -7.82 -6.31 -8.57
CA GLN A 50 -7.47 -5.65 -9.84
C GLN A 50 -7.45 -6.64 -11.00
N GLN A 51 -6.99 -7.88 -10.79
CA GLN A 51 -7.04 -8.92 -11.80
C GLN A 51 -8.49 -9.33 -12.13
N ASN A 52 -9.34 -9.53 -11.13
CA ASN A 52 -10.76 -9.82 -11.34
C ASN A 52 -11.48 -8.71 -12.13
N VAL A 53 -11.18 -7.43 -11.84
CA VAL A 53 -11.78 -6.30 -12.57
C VAL A 53 -11.31 -6.27 -14.04
N LYS A 54 -10.05 -6.64 -14.34
CA LYS A 54 -9.56 -6.77 -15.72
C LYS A 54 -10.31 -7.86 -16.49
N GLU A 55 -10.58 -8.98 -15.84
CA GLU A 55 -11.35 -10.09 -16.43
C GLU A 55 -12.79 -9.66 -16.71
N THR A 56 -13.48 -9.07 -15.72
CA THR A 56 -14.84 -8.54 -15.88
C THR A 56 -14.91 -7.48 -16.98
N ARG A 57 -13.90 -6.58 -17.08
CA ARG A 57 -13.81 -5.61 -18.17
C ARG A 57 -13.72 -6.27 -19.54
N THR A 58 -12.95 -7.35 -19.65
CA THR A 58 -12.78 -8.10 -20.91
C THR A 58 -14.11 -8.75 -21.30
N GLN A 59 -14.80 -9.38 -20.36
CA GLN A 59 -16.12 -9.96 -20.58
C GLN A 59 -17.16 -8.92 -21.05
N TRP A 60 -17.20 -7.74 -20.42
CA TRP A 60 -18.10 -6.66 -20.87
C TRP A 60 -17.77 -6.16 -22.27
N ARG A 61 -16.48 -6.11 -22.64
CA ARG A 61 -16.07 -5.72 -23.99
C ARG A 61 -16.55 -6.74 -25.03
N GLU A 62 -16.37 -8.02 -24.75
CA GLU A 62 -16.83 -9.11 -25.62
C GLU A 62 -18.35 -9.11 -25.77
N LEU A 63 -19.08 -8.97 -24.66
CA LEU A 63 -20.54 -8.87 -24.66
C LEU A 63 -21.03 -7.64 -25.43
N GLY A 64 -20.37 -6.50 -25.26
CA GLY A 64 -20.70 -5.26 -25.96
C GLY A 64 -20.52 -5.37 -27.47
N ALA A 65 -19.45 -6.04 -27.93
CA ALA A 65 -19.21 -6.32 -29.33
C ALA A 65 -20.28 -7.28 -29.90
N HIS A 66 -20.58 -8.37 -29.18
CA HIS A 66 -21.63 -9.29 -29.58
C HIS A 66 -23.01 -8.61 -29.69
N CYS A 67 -23.36 -7.76 -28.72
CA CYS A 67 -24.61 -6.99 -28.74
C CYS A 67 -24.64 -5.96 -29.87
N HIS A 68 -23.49 -5.38 -30.23
CA HIS A 68 -23.38 -4.48 -31.37
C HIS A 68 -23.71 -5.21 -32.68
N ASP A 69 -23.07 -6.35 -32.91
CA ASP A 69 -23.25 -7.17 -34.12
C ASP A 69 -24.69 -7.71 -34.23
N ALA A 70 -25.28 -8.10 -33.10
CA ALA A 70 -26.67 -8.56 -33.02
C ALA A 70 -27.72 -7.43 -33.06
N ARG A 71 -27.29 -6.16 -33.21
CA ARG A 71 -28.15 -4.96 -33.23
C ARG A 71 -28.95 -4.74 -31.94
N TYR A 72 -28.46 -5.23 -30.81
CA TYR A 72 -28.97 -4.95 -29.48
C TYR A 72 -28.34 -3.66 -28.92
N ALA A 73 -28.76 -2.52 -29.47
CA ALA A 73 -28.15 -1.21 -29.20
C ALA A 73 -28.08 -0.86 -27.70
N THR A 74 -29.16 -1.04 -26.95
CA THR A 74 -29.20 -0.77 -25.50
C THR A 74 -28.15 -1.58 -24.73
N ASN A 75 -28.03 -2.88 -25.04
CA ASN A 75 -27.08 -3.76 -24.36
C ASN A 75 -25.62 -3.43 -24.73
N SER A 76 -25.38 -3.00 -25.97
CA SER A 76 -24.07 -2.52 -26.41
C SER A 76 -23.64 -1.28 -25.62
N VAL A 77 -24.54 -0.28 -25.48
CA VAL A 77 -24.29 0.94 -24.69
C VAL A 77 -24.06 0.62 -23.22
N ILE A 78 -24.88 -0.25 -22.63
CA ILE A 78 -24.73 -0.67 -21.23
C ILE A 78 -23.37 -1.35 -21.01
N SER A 79 -22.97 -2.22 -21.94
CA SER A 79 -21.68 -2.91 -21.85
C SER A 79 -20.51 -1.93 -21.90
N ASP A 80 -20.56 -0.92 -22.78
CA ASP A 80 -19.55 0.14 -22.85
C ASP A 80 -19.46 0.94 -21.54
N ASN A 81 -20.60 1.23 -20.90
CA ASN A 81 -20.62 1.89 -19.60
C ASN A 81 -19.95 1.05 -18.51
N TYR A 82 -20.16 -0.27 -18.49
CA TYR A 82 -19.48 -1.16 -17.56
C TYR A 82 -17.97 -1.26 -17.84
N VAL A 83 -17.55 -1.25 -19.11
CA VAL A 83 -16.12 -1.16 -19.47
C VAL A 83 -15.50 0.11 -18.91
N LYS A 84 -16.14 1.27 -19.09
CA LYS A 84 -15.67 2.57 -18.54
C LYS A 84 -15.61 2.58 -17.02
N SER A 85 -16.63 2.02 -16.37
CA SER A 85 -16.67 1.87 -14.91
C SER A 85 -15.51 1.01 -14.39
N ASN A 86 -15.25 -0.12 -15.06
CA ASN A 86 -14.12 -0.97 -14.71
C ASN A 86 -12.78 -0.28 -14.96
N ASP A 87 -12.64 0.52 -16.02
CA ASP A 87 -11.43 1.32 -16.26
C ASP A 87 -11.18 2.34 -15.15
N ALA A 88 -12.22 3.04 -14.69
CA ALA A 88 -12.12 3.95 -13.55
C ALA A 88 -11.73 3.21 -12.27
N LEU A 89 -12.34 2.06 -11.99
CA LEU A 89 -12.02 1.23 -10.84
C LEU A 89 -10.57 0.74 -10.87
N LEU A 90 -10.06 0.29 -12.02
CA LEU A 90 -8.67 -0.12 -12.18
C LEU A 90 -7.68 1.02 -11.89
N ALA A 91 -8.02 2.26 -12.31
CA ALA A 91 -7.22 3.43 -11.99
C ALA A 91 -7.20 3.70 -10.48
N SER A 92 -8.36 3.66 -9.81
CA SER A 92 -8.46 3.85 -8.35
C SER A 92 -7.71 2.76 -7.56
N LEU A 93 -7.79 1.49 -7.97
CA LEU A 93 -7.04 0.40 -7.34
C LEU A 93 -5.52 0.59 -7.50
N SER A 94 -5.08 1.05 -8.68
CA SER A 94 -3.66 1.34 -8.93
C SER A 94 -3.16 2.50 -8.08
N GLU A 95 -3.97 3.54 -7.91
CA GLU A 95 -3.66 4.67 -7.02
C GLU A 95 -3.57 4.22 -5.55
N LEU A 96 -4.50 3.37 -5.10
CA LEU A 96 -4.49 2.82 -3.75
C LEU A 96 -3.22 2.02 -3.48
N LEU A 97 -2.80 1.14 -4.40
CA LEU A 97 -1.55 0.39 -4.30
C LEU A 97 -0.33 1.31 -4.20
N SER A 98 -0.30 2.39 -5.00
CA SER A 98 0.79 3.39 -4.94
C SER A 98 0.86 4.09 -3.58
N LYS A 99 -0.30 4.48 -3.03
CA LYS A 99 -0.38 5.08 -1.68
C LYS A 99 0.08 4.10 -0.60
N LEU A 100 -0.35 2.84 -0.67
CA LEU A 100 0.08 1.79 0.26
C LEU A 100 1.58 1.55 0.18
N ALA A 101 2.16 1.48 -1.02
CA ALA A 101 3.61 1.35 -1.20
C ALA A 101 4.38 2.53 -0.58
N THR A 102 3.86 3.75 -0.73
CA THR A 102 4.44 4.95 -0.10
C THR A 102 4.43 4.86 1.43
N ILE A 103 3.32 4.43 2.02
CA ILE A 103 3.19 4.27 3.47
C ILE A 103 4.10 3.14 3.97
N GLN A 104 4.13 2.00 3.27
CA GLN A 104 5.01 0.87 3.61
C GLN A 104 6.49 1.28 3.57
N HIS A 105 6.90 2.06 2.57
CA HIS A 105 8.26 2.58 2.48
C HIS A 105 8.61 3.46 3.69
N ARG A 106 7.70 4.33 4.14
CA ARG A 106 7.91 5.16 5.34
C ARG A 106 8.11 4.31 6.60
N TYR A 107 7.29 3.28 6.81
CA TYR A 107 7.47 2.39 7.96
C TYR A 107 8.76 1.57 7.87
N ARG A 108 9.20 1.16 6.68
CA ARG A 108 10.50 0.51 6.51
C ARG A 108 11.65 1.44 6.87
N LEU A 109 11.57 2.70 6.44
CA LEU A 109 12.57 3.72 6.78
C LEU A 109 12.62 3.96 8.29
N GLU A 110 11.46 4.13 8.92
CA GLU A 110 11.34 4.27 10.37
C GLU A 110 11.97 3.09 11.11
N LEU A 111 11.58 1.86 10.76
CA LEU A 111 12.13 0.64 11.35
C LEU A 111 13.65 0.57 11.19
N SER A 112 14.16 0.84 9.98
CA SER A 112 15.62 0.83 9.73
C SER A 112 16.37 1.88 10.56
N THR A 113 15.77 3.05 10.75
CA THR A 113 16.33 4.15 11.54
C THR A 113 16.39 3.77 13.02
N LEU A 114 15.30 3.22 13.56
CA LEU A 114 15.24 2.78 14.96
C LEU A 114 16.16 1.57 15.22
N MET A 115 16.29 0.66 14.26
CA MET A 115 17.22 -0.47 14.36
C MET A 115 18.68 -0.04 14.38
N ALA A 116 19.07 0.91 13.51
CA ALA A 116 20.43 1.43 13.46
C ALA A 116 20.82 2.16 14.76
N VAL A 117 19.85 2.83 15.39
CA VAL A 117 20.03 3.50 16.68
C VAL A 117 20.13 2.50 17.84
N SER A 118 19.31 1.44 17.82
CA SER A 118 19.26 0.47 18.92
C SER A 118 20.42 -0.54 18.92
N ASN A 119 20.97 -0.84 17.74
CA ASN A 119 22.14 -1.70 17.55
C ASN A 119 23.14 -1.01 16.62
N PRO A 120 23.92 -0.03 17.11
CA PRO A 120 24.96 0.59 16.30
C PRO A 120 25.98 -0.48 15.87
N PRO A 121 26.48 -0.44 14.62
CA PRO A 121 27.54 -1.35 14.20
C PRO A 121 28.75 -1.21 15.14
N PRO A 122 29.46 -2.31 15.46
CA PRO A 122 30.68 -2.23 16.26
C PRO A 122 31.67 -1.30 15.57
N ASP A 123 32.24 -0.35 16.33
CA ASP A 123 33.10 0.72 15.85
C ASP A 123 34.16 0.21 14.85
N ARG A 124 34.29 0.91 13.72
CA ARG A 124 35.42 0.75 12.77
C ARG A 124 36.62 1.53 13.24
#